data_AF-A0A2W5IDE8-F1
#
_entry.id   AF-A0A2W5IDE8-F1
#
_cell.length_a   1.000
_cell.length_b   1.000
_cell.length_c   1.000
_cell.angle_alpha   90.00
_cell.angle_beta   90.00
_cell.angle_gamma   90.00
#
_symmetry.space_group_name_H-M   'P 1'
#
loop_
_entity.id
_entity.type
_entity.pdbx_description
1 polymer ?
#
loop_
_entity_poly.entity_id
_entity_poly.type
_entity_poly.pdbx_seq_one_letter_code
_entity_poly.pdbx_strand_id
1 'polypeptide(L)'
;MSAITADDMRATINEWADKRGFRPEIPYAESTSLKYQRRFSCVPGLYVFIFTNGDIFVGTADDLGETLTRQPEQWVSEISGVRLMARSKKGLDLAQEAMALQREVQSQGFTIHPRP
;
A
#
# COMPACT_ATOMS: atom_id res chain seq x y z
N MET A 1 12.00 -26.81 -8.28
CA MET A 1 11.61 -25.65 -7.46
C MET A 1 10.96 -24.66 -8.40
N SER A 2 9.64 -24.46 -8.28
CA SER A 2 8.97 -23.42 -9.06
C SER A 2 9.41 -22.06 -8.54
N ALA A 3 9.87 -21.17 -9.43
CA ALA A 3 10.16 -19.80 -9.05
C ALA A 3 8.85 -19.13 -8.64
N ILE A 4 8.83 -18.48 -7.47
CA ILE A 4 7.71 -17.65 -7.05
C ILE A 4 7.64 -16.48 -8.04
N THR A 5 6.48 -16.31 -8.67
CA THR A 5 6.25 -15.23 -9.64
C THR A 5 5.79 -13.95 -8.95
N ALA A 6 5.86 -12.81 -9.65
CA ALA A 6 5.31 -11.55 -9.14
C ALA A 6 3.79 -11.64 -8.88
N ASP A 7 3.06 -12.45 -9.66
CA ASP A 7 1.64 -12.69 -9.46
C ASP A 7 1.37 -13.52 -8.19
N ASP A 8 2.21 -14.53 -7.91
CA ASP A 8 2.14 -15.29 -6.65
C ASP A 8 2.40 -14.39 -5.44
N MET A 9 3.38 -13.48 -5.56
CA MET A 9 3.67 -12.49 -4.52
C MET A 9 2.49 -11.53 -4.32
N ARG A 10 1.89 -11.03 -5.40
CA ARG A 10 0.70 -10.17 -5.35
C ARG A 10 -0.47 -10.86 -4.66
N ALA A 11 -0.74 -12.14 -4.98
CA ALA A 11 -1.76 -12.92 -4.29
C ALA A 11 -1.47 -13.02 -2.79
N THR A 12 -0.23 -13.31 -2.41
CA THR A 12 0.19 -13.40 -1.00
C THR A 12 0.08 -12.06 -0.27
N ILE A 13 0.45 -10.95 -0.92
CA ILE A 13 0.27 -9.58 -0.39
C ILE A 13 -1.22 -9.29 -0.17
N ASN A 14 -2.06 -9.68 -1.12
CA ASN A 14 -3.51 -9.47 -1.03
C ASN A 14 -4.11 -10.24 0.15
N GLU A 15 -3.76 -11.52 0.32
CA GLU A 15 -4.21 -12.32 1.45
C GLU A 15 -3.78 -11.73 2.81
N TRP A 16 -2.53 -11.26 2.89
CA TRP A 16 -2.04 -10.58 4.09
C TRP A 16 -2.84 -9.30 4.36
N ALA A 17 -3.05 -8.48 3.34
CA ALA A 17 -3.76 -7.21 3.47
C ALA A 17 -5.23 -7.42 3.87
N ASP A 18 -5.90 -8.45 3.34
CA ASP A 18 -7.25 -8.85 3.74
C ASP A 18 -7.32 -9.23 5.22
N LYS A 19 -6.38 -10.06 5.71
CA LYS A 19 -6.29 -10.43 7.14
C LYS A 19 -6.10 -9.22 8.05
N ARG A 20 -5.44 -8.16 7.56
CA ARG A 20 -5.21 -6.91 8.31
C ARG A 20 -6.38 -5.92 8.20
N GLY A 21 -7.36 -6.18 7.33
CA GLY A 21 -8.53 -5.36 7.12
C GLY A 21 -8.33 -4.21 6.13
N PHE A 22 -7.35 -4.31 5.23
CA PHE A 22 -7.23 -3.37 4.11
C PHE A 22 -8.39 -3.58 3.15
N ARG A 23 -8.87 -2.49 2.56
CA ARG A 23 -9.86 -2.57 1.48
C ARG A 23 -9.30 -3.37 0.29
N PRO A 24 -10.18 -3.94 -0.55
CA PRO A 24 -9.78 -4.65 -1.77
C PRO A 24 -8.80 -3.82 -2.61
N GLU A 25 -7.92 -4.53 -3.31
CA GLU A 25 -6.95 -3.91 -4.20
C GLU A 25 -7.64 -3.08 -5.30
N ILE A 26 -7.06 -1.92 -5.57
CA ILE A 26 -7.47 -1.03 -6.66
C ILE A 26 -6.25 -0.92 -7.61
N PRO A 27 -6.43 -1.10 -8.93
CA PRO A 27 -5.37 -0.81 -9.89
C PRO A 27 -4.86 0.62 -9.71
N TYR A 28 -3.54 0.81 -9.71
CA TYR A 28 -2.98 2.12 -9.37
C TYR A 28 -3.46 3.22 -10.34
N ALA A 29 -3.54 2.90 -11.63
CA ALA A 29 -4.10 3.78 -12.67
C ALA A 29 -5.55 4.25 -12.38
N GLU A 30 -6.36 3.42 -11.72
CA GLU A 30 -7.73 3.81 -11.33
C GLU A 30 -7.75 4.60 -10.03
N SER A 31 -6.84 4.28 -9.10
CA SER A 31 -6.77 4.87 -7.77
C SER A 31 -6.48 6.38 -7.79
N THR A 32 -5.81 6.86 -8.83
CA THR A 32 -5.50 8.28 -9.02
C THR A 32 -6.68 9.07 -9.61
N SER A 33 -7.81 8.44 -9.91
CA SER A 33 -8.99 9.13 -10.44
C SER A 33 -9.64 10.08 -9.42
N LEU A 34 -10.29 11.14 -9.92
CA LEU A 34 -11.04 12.10 -9.09
C LEU A 34 -12.07 11.44 -8.17
N LYS A 35 -12.66 10.32 -8.59
CA LYS A 35 -13.60 9.54 -7.78
C LYS A 35 -12.96 9.07 -6.48
N TYR A 36 -11.77 8.48 -6.57
CA TYR A 36 -11.04 7.96 -5.41
C TYR A 36 -10.39 9.07 -4.58
N GLN A 37 -9.83 10.08 -5.23
CA GLN A 37 -9.33 11.27 -4.54
C GLN A 37 -10.41 11.89 -3.64
N ARG A 38 -11.61 12.15 -4.16
CA ARG A 38 -12.71 12.73 -3.37
C ARG A 38 -13.21 11.81 -2.27
N ARG A 39 -13.24 10.49 -2.52
CA ARG A 39 -13.69 9.50 -1.53
C ARG A 39 -12.76 9.43 -0.31
N PHE A 40 -11.46 9.64 -0.51
CA PHE A 40 -10.43 9.49 0.51
C PHE A 40 -9.78 10.82 0.92
N SER A 41 -10.31 11.95 0.44
CA SER A 41 -9.85 13.28 0.82
C SER A 41 -10.07 13.52 2.32
N CYS A 42 -9.05 14.06 2.97
CA CYS A 42 -8.97 14.31 4.41
C CYS A 42 -9.17 13.04 5.26
N VAL A 43 -8.96 11.85 4.68
CA VAL A 43 -9.04 10.58 5.40
C VAL A 43 -7.63 10.14 5.79
N PRO A 44 -7.26 10.19 7.08
CA PRO A 44 -5.99 9.62 7.54
C PRO A 44 -6.05 8.09 7.53
N GLY A 45 -4.90 7.46 7.36
CA GLY A 45 -4.84 6.01 7.37
C GLY A 45 -3.54 5.41 6.87
N LEU A 46 -3.63 4.12 6.57
CA LEU A 46 -2.55 3.31 6.05
C LEU A 46 -2.81 3.00 4.57
N TYR A 47 -1.73 2.90 3.82
CA TYR A 47 -1.78 2.44 2.44
C TYR A 47 -0.71 1.38 2.19
N VAL A 48 -0.99 0.54 1.21
CA VAL A 48 -0.09 -0.48 0.69
C VAL A 48 0.05 -0.24 -0.80
N PHE A 49 1.27 -0.04 -1.29
CA PHE A 49 1.56 -0.15 -2.71
C PHE A 49 2.08 -1.54 -3.04
N ILE A 50 1.61 -2.06 -4.17
CA ILE A 50 2.00 -3.34 -4.72
C ILE A 50 2.71 -3.05 -6.03
N PHE A 51 3.98 -3.42 -6.13
CA PHE A 51 4.80 -3.12 -7.28
C PHE A 51 4.73 -4.23 -8.32
N THR A 52 4.99 -3.89 -9.58
CA THR A 52 4.96 -4.83 -10.72
C THR A 52 5.95 -5.98 -10.57
N ASN A 53 7.03 -5.78 -9.81
CA ASN A 53 8.03 -6.80 -9.50
C ASN A 53 7.65 -7.72 -8.30
N GLY A 54 6.48 -7.51 -7.68
CA GLY A 54 6.03 -8.27 -6.51
C GLY A 54 6.50 -7.70 -5.17
N ASP A 55 7.18 -6.55 -5.14
CA ASP A 55 7.51 -5.85 -3.90
C ASP A 55 6.27 -5.20 -3.27
N ILE A 56 6.37 -4.90 -1.98
CA ILE A 56 5.35 -4.21 -1.21
C ILE A 56 5.93 -2.96 -0.55
N PHE A 57 5.12 -1.92 -0.42
CA PHE A 57 5.42 -0.81 0.47
C PHE A 57 4.22 -0.50 1.36
N VAL A 58 4.44 -0.41 2.68
CA VAL A 58 3.41 -0.01 3.64
C VAL A 58 3.73 1.39 4.15
N GLY A 59 2.76 2.31 4.07
CA GLY A 59 2.93 3.70 4.48
C GLY A 59 1.75 4.26 5.26
N THR A 60 1.95 5.47 5.78
CA THR A 60 0.92 6.28 6.46
C THR A 60 0.60 7.51 5.63
N ALA A 61 -0.65 7.94 5.68
CA ALA A 61 -1.11 9.19 5.11
C ALA A 61 -1.98 9.94 6.10
N ASP A 62 -1.79 11.26 6.20
CA ASP A 62 -2.77 12.13 6.86
C ASP A 62 -3.98 12.40 5.94
N ASP A 63 -3.77 12.32 4.62
CA ASP A 63 -4.78 12.33 3.57
C ASP A 63 -4.46 11.24 2.54
N LEU A 64 -5.24 10.16 2.58
CA LEU A 64 -5.11 9.04 1.65
C LEU A 64 -5.40 9.45 0.20
N GLY A 65 -6.36 10.35 -0.03
CA GLY A 65 -6.70 10.82 -1.38
C GLY A 65 -5.56 11.62 -2.02
N GLU A 66 -4.94 12.51 -1.25
CA GLU A 66 -3.78 13.29 -1.70
C GLU A 66 -2.58 12.37 -1.98
N THR A 67 -2.31 11.43 -1.07
CA THR A 67 -1.17 10.49 -1.18
C THR A 67 -1.21 9.69 -2.47
N LEU A 68 -2.38 9.24 -2.93
CA LEU A 68 -2.52 8.50 -4.19
C LEU A 68 -1.99 9.26 -5.41
N THR A 69 -1.99 10.59 -5.37
CA THR A 69 -1.60 11.44 -6.51
C THR A 69 -0.20 12.05 -6.37
N ARG A 70 0.40 11.95 -5.19
CA ARG A 70 1.70 12.53 -4.86
C ARG A 70 2.74 11.45 -4.62
N GLN A 71 3.01 10.65 -5.64
CA GLN A 71 4.07 9.66 -5.61
C GLN A 71 5.30 10.13 -6.41
N PRO A 72 6.51 9.71 -6.01
CA PRO A 72 7.71 9.93 -6.80
C PRO A 72 7.51 9.37 -8.21
N GLU A 73 7.98 10.10 -9.23
CA GLU A 73 7.80 9.71 -10.64
C GLU A 73 8.33 8.30 -10.93
N GLN A 74 9.44 7.93 -10.29
CA GLN A 74 10.05 6.59 -10.39
C GLN A 74 9.11 5.48 -9.91
N TRP A 75 8.34 5.73 -8.84
CA TRP A 75 7.37 4.77 -8.34
C TRP A 75 6.12 4.68 -9.20
N VAL A 76 5.69 5.78 -9.82
CA VAL A 76 4.42 5.83 -10.57
C VAL A 76 4.34 4.75 -11.66
N SER A 77 5.46 4.47 -12.35
CA SER A 77 5.54 3.42 -13.38
C SER A 77 5.65 1.99 -12.83
N GLU A 78 6.00 1.85 -11.55
CA GLU A 78 6.29 0.55 -10.92
C GLU A 78 5.15 0.09 -10.01
N ILE A 79 4.28 0.98 -9.54
CA ILE A 79 3.11 0.61 -8.74
C ILE A 79 2.03 0.02 -9.66
N SER A 80 1.70 -1.24 -9.41
CA SER A 80 0.62 -1.95 -10.10
C SER A 80 -0.75 -1.77 -9.40
N GLY A 81 -0.74 -1.67 -8.09
CA GLY A 81 -1.96 -1.63 -7.28
C GLY A 81 -1.77 -0.96 -5.93
N VAL A 82 -2.90 -0.57 -5.35
CA VAL A 82 -2.96 0.06 -4.03
C VAL A 82 -4.04 -0.58 -3.17
N ARG A 83 -3.76 -0.70 -1.87
CA ARG A 83 -4.76 -1.03 -0.84
C ARG A 83 -4.79 0.05 0.22
N LEU A 84 -5.99 0.36 0.71
CA LEU A 84 -6.21 1.50 1.59
C LEU A 84 -6.95 1.09 2.85
N MET A 85 -6.64 1.77 3.95
CA MET A 85 -7.20 1.48 5.25
C MET A 85 -7.33 2.78 6.05
N ALA A 86 -8.55 3.28 6.13
CA ALA A 86 -8.83 4.45 6.95
C ALA A 86 -8.58 4.14 8.43
N ARG A 87 -8.02 5.12 9.15
CA ARG A 87 -7.81 5.07 10.59
C ARG A 87 -8.34 6.34 11.22
N SER A 88 -8.84 6.24 12.45
CA SER A 88 -9.15 7.43 13.27
C SER A 88 -7.91 8.02 13.94
N LYS A 89 -6.84 7.23 14.06
CA LYS A 89 -5.54 7.61 14.61
C LYS A 89 -4.79 8.55 13.67
N LYS A 90 -3.90 9.38 14.22
CA LYS A 90 -3.06 10.33 13.49
C LYS A 90 -1.65 10.39 14.08
N GLY A 91 -0.70 10.95 13.34
CA GLY A 91 0.66 11.22 13.84
C GLY A 91 1.38 9.95 14.33
N LEU A 92 1.94 10.01 15.54
CA LEU A 92 2.82 8.96 16.06
C LEU A 92 2.15 7.58 16.14
N ASP A 93 0.89 7.50 16.56
CA ASP A 93 0.19 6.21 16.68
C ASP A 93 0.02 5.53 15.32
N LEU A 94 -0.26 6.33 14.28
CA LEU A 94 -0.40 5.83 12.91
C LEU A 94 0.96 5.40 12.35
N ALA A 95 2.01 6.17 12.63
CA ALA A 95 3.39 5.82 12.25
C ALA A 95 3.88 4.53 12.93
N GLN A 96 3.59 4.34 14.21
CA GLN A 96 3.91 3.12 14.94
C GLN A 96 3.18 1.91 14.35
N GLU A 97 1.90 2.08 13.99
CA GLU A 97 1.13 1.01 13.34
C GLU A 97 1.73 0.63 11.98
N ALA A 98 2.09 1.60 11.14
CA ALA A 98 2.76 1.32 9.87
C ALA A 98 4.12 0.63 10.06
N MET A 99 4.93 1.10 11.02
CA MET A 99 6.21 0.45 11.33
C MET A 99 6.04 -0.99 11.81
N ALA A 100 5.00 -1.27 12.60
CA ALA A 100 4.69 -2.63 13.04
C ALA A 100 4.31 -3.53 11.84
N LEU A 101 3.48 -3.02 10.93
CA LEU A 101 3.11 -3.74 9.71
C LEU A 101 4.30 -3.96 8.78
N GLN A 102 5.19 -2.97 8.62
CA GLN A 102 6.42 -3.11 7.84
C GLN A 102 7.33 -4.25 8.38
N ARG A 103 7.53 -4.29 9.71
CA ARG A 103 8.32 -5.37 10.33
C ARG A 103 7.67 -6.73 10.16
N GLU A 104 6.35 -6.77 10.23
CA GLU A 104 5.59 -8.00 10.03
C GLU A 104 5.71 -8.53 8.60
N VAL A 105 5.58 -7.68 7.58
CA VAL A 105 5.73 -8.16 6.21
C VAL A 105 7.18 -8.59 5.94
N GLN A 106 8.17 -7.90 6.51
CA GLN A 106 9.56 -8.36 6.45
C GLN A 106 9.74 -9.73 7.11
N SER A 107 9.13 -9.99 8.27
CA SER A 107 9.24 -11.29 8.95
C SER A 107 8.51 -12.42 8.23
N GLN A 108 7.51 -12.10 7.41
CA GLN A 108 6.82 -13.03 6.52
C GLN A 108 7.55 -13.26 5.19
N GLY A 109 8.70 -12.60 4.97
CA GLY A 109 9.53 -12.79 3.79
C GLY A 109 9.16 -11.91 2.59
N PHE A 110 8.29 -10.91 2.76
CA PHE A 110 8.04 -9.92 1.72
C PHE A 110 9.23 -8.98 1.55
N THR A 111 9.54 -8.62 0.30
CA THR A 111 10.52 -7.59 -0.02
C THR A 111 9.87 -6.21 0.07
N ILE A 112 10.43 -5.34 0.92
CA ILE A 112 9.99 -3.94 0.99
C ILE A 112 10.61 -3.15 -0.16
N HIS A 113 9.77 -2.51 -0.97
CA HIS A 113 10.22 -1.65 -2.05
C HIS A 113 10.97 -0.43 -1.48
N PRO A 114 12.18 -0.10 -1.97
CA PRO A 114 12.97 1.00 -1.44
C PRO A 114 12.29 2.34 -1.71
N ARG A 115 12.30 3.23 -0.70
CA ARG A 115 11.96 4.64 -0.94
C ARG A 115 13.06 5.29 -1.79
N PRO A 116 12.69 6.11 -2.81
CA PRO A 116 13.64 6.92 -3.53
C PRO A 116 14.18 8.06 -2.64
#